data_AF-A0A660PUI6-F1
#
_entry.id   AF-A0A660PUI6-F1
#
_cell.length_a   1.000
_cell.length_b   1.000
_cell.length_c   1.000
_cell.angle_alpha   90.00
_cell.angle_beta   90.00
_cell.angle_gamma   90.00
#
_symmetry.space_group_name_H-M   'P 1'
#
loop_
_entity.id
_entity.type
_entity.pdbx_description
1 polymer ?
#
loop_
_entity_poly.entity_id
_entity_poly.type
_entity_poly.pdbx_seq_one_letter_code
_entity_poly.pdbx_strand_id
1 'polypeptide(L)'
;KMPLPDEFVKVDLMPEMIKSTPPVYPEKEKKAGTEGDVFIKALIDKEGKVVKAEIAETSGYISLDSAAVEAAFKNEYKPAMQESKPVAVWVTYKVTFSLDDDKDKDKDQDKDQIEKIEKKKP
;
A
#
# COMPACT_ATOMS: atom_id res chain seq x y z
N LYS A 1 8.55 20.84 1.78
CA LYS A 1 7.26 20.94 2.51
C LYS A 1 6.43 19.73 2.10
N MET A 2 5.92 18.96 3.05
CA MET A 2 5.00 17.86 2.77
C MET A 2 3.57 18.43 2.69
N PRO A 3 2.74 17.96 1.75
CA PRO A 3 1.35 18.40 1.64
C PRO A 3 0.52 17.87 2.82
N LEU A 4 -0.56 18.59 3.15
CA LEU A 4 -1.56 18.11 4.11
C LEU A 4 -2.46 17.02 3.48
N PRO A 5 -3.09 16.14 4.28
CA PRO A 5 -3.94 15.04 3.78
C PRO A 5 -5.05 15.45 2.82
N ASP A 6 -5.59 16.67 2.97
CA ASP A 6 -6.67 17.21 2.14
C ASP A 6 -6.19 18.34 1.21
N GLU A 7 -4.87 18.52 1.06
CA GLU A 7 -4.28 19.48 0.14
C GLU A 7 -4.29 18.92 -1.28
N PHE A 8 -4.96 19.62 -2.19
CA PHE A 8 -4.96 19.24 -3.59
C PHE A 8 -3.60 19.57 -4.22
N VAL A 9 -2.76 18.54 -4.38
CA VAL A 9 -1.50 18.63 -5.12
C VAL A 9 -1.78 18.34 -6.59
N LYS A 10 -1.60 19.33 -7.45
CA LYS A 10 -1.72 19.14 -8.90
C LYS A 10 -0.54 18.29 -9.37
N VAL A 11 -0.82 17.07 -9.83
CA VAL A 11 0.17 16.16 -10.41
C VAL A 11 -0.19 15.86 -11.86
N ASP A 12 0.82 15.69 -12.70
CA ASP A 12 0.65 15.23 -14.08
C ASP A 12 0.56 13.69 -14.13
N LEU A 13 1.29 13.01 -13.24
CA LEU A 13 1.22 11.57 -13.04
C LEU A 13 0.96 11.26 -11.56
N MET A 14 -0.07 10.46 -11.32
CA MET A 14 -0.36 9.90 -10.00
C MET A 14 0.71 8.86 -9.62
N PRO A 15 0.95 8.65 -8.32
CA PRO A 15 1.88 7.62 -7.90
C PRO A 15 1.26 6.24 -8.17
N GLU A 16 2.09 5.29 -8.55
CA GLU A 16 1.67 3.94 -8.91
C GLU A 16 2.22 2.97 -7.88
N MET A 17 1.36 2.14 -7.27
CA MET A 17 1.82 1.12 -6.33
C MET A 17 2.55 0.03 -7.11
N ILE A 18 3.86 -0.09 -6.89
CA ILE A 18 4.69 -1.13 -7.55
C ILE A 18 4.85 -2.36 -6.67
N LYS A 19 4.68 -2.20 -5.36
CA LYS A 19 4.74 -3.30 -4.39
C LYS A 19 3.66 -3.11 -3.35
N SER A 20 2.78 -4.10 -3.30
CA SER A 20 1.76 -4.24 -2.27
C SER A 20 2.17 -5.34 -1.32
N THR A 21 2.43 -4.98 -0.06
CA THR A 21 2.61 -5.94 1.02
C THR A 21 1.23 -6.21 1.63
N PRO A 22 0.73 -7.45 1.58
CA PRO A 22 -0.55 -7.78 2.19
C PRO A 22 -0.47 -7.56 3.71
N PRO A 23 -1.55 -7.08 4.35
CA PRO A 23 -1.58 -6.94 5.79
C PRO A 23 -1.52 -8.29 6.47
N VAL A 24 -0.85 -8.31 7.63
CA VAL A 24 -0.82 -9.47 8.50
C VAL A 24 -2.16 -9.54 9.20
N TYR A 25 -2.94 -10.59 8.93
CA TYR A 25 -4.22 -10.80 9.59
C TYR A 25 -3.95 -11.20 11.06
N PRO A 26 -4.38 -10.40 12.05
CA PRO A 26 -4.22 -10.78 13.46
C PRO A 26 -4.89 -12.12 13.77
N GLU A 27 -4.17 -13.05 14.41
CA GLU A 27 -4.69 -14.40 14.69
C GLU A 27 -5.97 -14.39 15.52
N LYS A 28 -6.10 -13.42 16.44
CA LYS A 28 -7.27 -13.28 17.30
C LYS A 28 -8.52 -12.95 16.46
N GLU A 29 -8.37 -12.08 15.48
CA GLU A 29 -9.47 -11.61 14.63
C GLU A 29 -9.83 -12.68 13.60
N LYS A 30 -8.82 -13.40 13.11
CA LYS A 30 -8.99 -14.57 12.26
C LYS A 30 -9.75 -15.69 12.96
N LYS A 31 -9.39 -16.01 14.22
CA LYS A 31 -10.12 -16.99 15.05
C LYS A 31 -11.54 -16.54 15.40
N ALA A 32 -11.74 -15.23 15.53
CA ALA A 32 -13.05 -14.64 15.78
C ALA A 32 -13.90 -14.49 14.49
N GLY A 33 -13.35 -14.78 13.31
CA GLY A 33 -14.05 -14.63 12.04
C GLY A 33 -14.35 -13.17 11.66
N THR A 34 -13.44 -12.26 12.01
CA THR A 34 -13.68 -10.81 11.91
C THR A 34 -13.18 -10.23 10.60
N GLU A 35 -14.08 -9.97 9.66
CA GLU A 35 -13.76 -9.39 8.36
C GLU A 35 -14.07 -7.89 8.30
N GLY A 36 -13.46 -7.17 7.35
CA GLY A 36 -13.75 -5.75 7.16
C GLY A 36 -12.85 -5.08 6.14
N ASP A 37 -13.26 -3.87 5.75
CA ASP A 37 -12.53 -3.00 4.84
C ASP A 37 -11.91 -1.84 5.63
N VAL A 38 -10.63 -1.56 5.39
CA VAL A 38 -9.93 -0.39 5.94
C VAL A 38 -9.48 0.50 4.79
N PHE A 39 -9.82 1.77 4.83
CA PHE A 39 -9.29 2.74 3.87
C PHE A 39 -8.11 3.47 4.49
N ILE A 40 -6.96 3.39 3.83
CA ILE A 40 -5.72 4.03 4.28
C ILE A 40 -5.41 5.21 3.39
N LYS A 41 -5.19 6.37 4.01
CA LYS A 41 -4.54 7.55 3.43
C LYS A 41 -3.03 7.41 3.64
N ALA A 42 -2.27 7.25 2.56
CA ALA A 42 -0.81 7.15 2.60
C ALA A 42 -0.16 8.38 1.94
N LEU A 43 0.80 9.01 2.61
CA LEU A 43 1.68 10.03 2.06
C LEU A 43 2.89 9.37 1.43
N ILE A 44 2.97 9.48 0.12
CA ILE A 44 4.09 8.98 -0.68
C ILE A 44 5.04 10.15 -0.89
N ASP A 45 6.32 9.97 -0.54
CA ASP A 45 7.35 10.98 -0.79
C ASP A 45 7.91 10.87 -2.22
N LYS A 46 8.85 11.75 -2.58
CA LYS A 46 9.47 11.86 -3.91
C LYS A 46 10.28 10.64 -4.30
N GLU A 47 10.67 9.82 -3.34
CA GLU A 47 11.33 8.53 -3.56
C GLU A 47 10.35 7.38 -3.76
N GLY A 48 9.04 7.63 -3.66
CA GLY A 48 8.03 6.58 -3.78
C GLY A 48 7.83 5.75 -2.50
N LYS A 49 8.35 6.23 -1.37
CA LYS A 49 8.18 5.59 -0.06
C LYS A 49 7.00 6.19 0.69
N VAL A 50 6.27 5.34 1.42
CA VAL A 50 5.23 5.80 2.35
C VAL A 50 5.90 6.36 3.60
N VAL A 51 5.78 7.67 3.80
CA VAL A 51 6.36 8.37 4.96
C VAL A 51 5.33 8.64 6.06
N LYS A 52 4.04 8.59 5.72
CA LYS A 52 2.94 8.71 6.69
C LYS A 52 1.76 7.86 6.21
N ALA A 53 1.07 7.19 7.13
CA ALA A 53 -0.16 6.45 6.86
C ALA A 53 -1.19 6.78 7.94
N GLU A 54 -2.41 7.09 7.52
CA GLU A 54 -3.53 7.48 8.38
C GLU A 54 -4.78 6.71 7.96
N ILE A 55 -5.64 6.38 8.92
CA ILE A 55 -6.91 5.70 8.63
C ILE A 55 -7.89 6.75 8.09
N ALA A 56 -8.35 6.55 6.87
CA ALA A 56 -9.40 7.36 6.27
C ALA A 56 -10.78 6.85 6.70
N GLU A 57 -10.95 5.53 6.70
CA GLU A 57 -12.17 4.85 7.15
C GLU A 57 -11.77 3.55 7.85
N THR A 58 -12.33 3.35 9.04
CA THR A 58 -12.06 2.19 9.91
C THR A 58 -12.90 0.99 9.50
N SER A 59 -12.34 -0.20 9.66
CA SER A 59 -13.08 -1.47 9.57
C SER A 59 -14.06 -1.71 10.72
N GLY A 60 -14.01 -0.87 11.77
CA GLY A 60 -14.68 -1.09 13.05
C GLY A 60 -13.85 -1.90 14.05
N TYR A 61 -12.68 -2.42 13.65
CA TYR A 61 -11.81 -3.22 14.50
C TYR A 61 -10.39 -2.64 14.55
N ILE A 62 -9.99 -2.16 15.73
CA ILE A 62 -8.69 -1.52 15.96
C ILE A 62 -7.52 -2.41 15.52
N SER A 63 -7.62 -3.72 15.70
CA SER A 63 -6.56 -4.63 15.30
C SER A 63 -6.39 -4.75 13.79
N LEU A 64 -7.48 -4.78 13.02
CA LEU A 64 -7.44 -4.82 11.56
C LEU A 64 -6.91 -3.49 11.02
N ASP A 65 -7.38 -2.39 11.60
CA ASP A 65 -6.92 -1.05 11.29
C ASP A 65 -5.41 -0.89 11.51
N SER A 66 -4.90 -1.34 12.66
CA SER A 66 -3.46 -1.31 12.98
C SER A 66 -2.67 -2.15 11.97
N ALA A 67 -3.13 -3.37 11.68
CA ALA A 67 -2.47 -4.25 10.71
C ALA A 67 -2.42 -3.65 9.30
N ALA A 68 -3.48 -2.94 8.88
CA ALA A 68 -3.52 -2.26 7.60
C ALA A 68 -2.51 -1.10 7.54
N VAL A 69 -2.41 -0.30 8.60
CA VAL A 69 -1.45 0.80 8.71
C VAL A 69 -0.01 0.27 8.66
N GLU A 70 0.30 -0.81 9.39
CA GLU A 70 1.63 -1.42 9.38
C GLU A 70 2.02 -1.97 8.00
N ALA A 71 1.06 -2.53 7.27
CA ALA A 71 1.25 -2.98 5.90
C ALA A 71 1.51 -1.81 4.94
N ALA A 72 0.80 -0.70 5.13
CA ALA A 72 0.94 0.49 4.32
C ALA A 72 2.37 1.03 4.28
N PHE A 73 3.07 1.03 5.41
CA PHE A 73 4.47 1.46 5.49
C PHE A 73 5.45 0.56 4.73
N LYS A 74 5.06 -0.68 4.42
CA LYS A 74 5.86 -1.65 3.67
C LYS A 74 5.59 -1.60 2.16
N ASN A 75 4.61 -0.80 1.73
CA ASN A 75 4.30 -0.62 0.32
C ASN A 75 5.32 0.29 -0.35
N GLU A 76 5.61 0.00 -1.61
CA GLU A 76 6.51 0.81 -2.44
C GLU A 76 5.74 1.32 -3.66
N TYR A 77 5.98 2.57 -4.01
CA TYR A 77 5.30 3.28 -5.09
C TYR A 77 6.32 3.85 -6.06
N LYS A 78 5.92 4.06 -7.31
CA LYS A 78 6.52 5.09 -8.15
C LYS A 78 5.99 6.44 -7.67
N PRO A 79 6.87 7.45 -7.45
CA PRO A 79 6.44 8.75 -6.97
C PRO A 79 5.54 9.44 -8.00
N ALA A 80 4.69 10.33 -7.51
CA ALA A 80 3.91 11.21 -8.37
C ALA A 80 4.83 12.22 -9.07
N MET A 81 4.49 12.61 -10.29
CA MET A 81 5.27 13.58 -11.06
C MET A 81 4.45 14.84 -11.31
N GLN A 82 5.08 15.98 -11.11
CA GLN A 82 4.57 17.31 -11.48
C GLN A 82 5.68 18.04 -12.23
N GLU A 83 5.41 18.47 -13.46
CA GLU A 83 6.37 19.15 -14.34
C GLU A 83 7.70 18.38 -14.45
N SER A 84 7.60 17.05 -14.63
CA SER A 84 8.74 16.12 -14.66
C SER A 84 9.59 16.05 -13.38
N LYS A 85 9.08 16.56 -12.25
CA LYS A 85 9.72 16.47 -10.94
C LYS A 85 8.91 15.56 -10.01
N PRO A 86 9.57 14.69 -9.24
CA PRO A 86 8.87 13.89 -8.25
C PRO A 86 8.36 14.78 -7.11
N VAL A 87 7.09 14.59 -6.75
CA VAL A 87 6.42 15.32 -5.69
C VAL A 87 5.77 14.37 -4.70
N ALA A 88 5.72 14.81 -3.44
CA ALA A 88 5.03 14.07 -2.41
C ALA A 88 3.51 14.27 -2.56
N VAL A 89 2.73 13.21 -2.40
CA VAL A 89 1.27 13.27 -2.54
C VAL A 89 0.58 12.25 -1.64
N TRP A 90 -0.65 12.57 -1.24
CA TRP A 90 -1.53 11.66 -0.53
C TRP A 90 -2.32 10.79 -1.49
N VAL A 91 -2.38 9.50 -1.22
CA VAL A 91 -3.28 8.55 -1.89
C VAL A 91 -4.18 7.87 -0.89
N THR A 92 -5.36 7.46 -1.34
CA THR A 92 -6.26 6.63 -0.55
C THR A 92 -6.48 5.31 -1.27
N TYR A 93 -6.35 4.19 -0.57
CA TYR A 93 -6.62 2.87 -1.11
C TYR A 93 -7.31 1.98 -0.08
N LYS A 94 -8.03 0.96 -0.58
CA LYS A 94 -8.77 0.01 0.26
C LYS A 94 -7.91 -1.21 0.58
N VAL A 95 -7.92 -1.61 1.84
CA VAL A 95 -7.34 -2.85 2.35
C VAL A 95 -8.50 -3.74 2.81
N THR A 96 -8.67 -4.89 2.16
CA THR A 96 -9.74 -5.85 2.49
C THR A 96 -9.19 -6.96 3.37
N PHE A 97 -9.82 -7.21 4.52
CA PHE A 97 -9.57 -8.40 5.32
C PHE A 97 -10.71 -9.39 5.08
N SER A 98 -10.41 -10.46 4.35
CA SER A 98 -11.33 -11.59 4.17
C SER A 98 -10.67 -12.89 4.61
N LEU A 99 -11.48 -13.79 5.18
CA LEU A 99 -11.05 -15.10 5.66
C LEU A 99 -10.76 -16.09 4.51
N ASP A 100 -11.33 -15.87 3.33
CA ASP A 100 -11.09 -16.69 2.15
C ASP A 100 -9.72 -16.43 1.51
N ASP A 101 -9.16 -15.24 1.72
CA ASP A 101 -7.88 -14.77 1.14
C ASP A 101 -6.64 -15.49 1.75
N ASP A 102 -6.83 -16.17 2.88
CA ASP A 102 -5.76 -16.85 3.61
C ASP A 102 -5.27 -18.15 2.92
N LYS A 103 -6.03 -18.69 1.96
CA LYS A 103 -5.63 -19.89 1.22
C LYS A 103 -4.60 -19.64 0.12
N ASP A 104 -4.29 -18.40 -0.23
CA ASP A 104 -3.41 -18.06 -1.36
C ASP A 104 -2.07 -17.40 -0.96
N LYS A 105 -1.85 -17.09 0.33
CA LYS A 105 -0.67 -16.33 0.79
C LYS A 105 0.65 -17.12 0.89
N ASP A 106 0.66 -18.41 0.55
CA ASP A 106 1.88 -19.24 0.47
C ASP A 106 2.53 -19.26 -0.94
N LYS A 107 1.98 -18.53 -1.94
CA LYS A 107 2.43 -18.66 -3.34
C LYS A 107 3.16 -17.47 -3.98
N ASP A 108 3.32 -16.33 -3.30
CA ASP A 108 3.88 -15.12 -3.93
C ASP A 108 5.36 -14.81 -3.58
N GLN A 109 6.15 -15.80 -3.11
CA GLN A 109 7.61 -15.65 -2.98
C GLN A 109 8.40 -15.94 -4.28
N ASP A 110 7.75 -16.31 -5.38
CA ASP A 110 8.43 -16.74 -6.62
C ASP A 110 8.34 -15.76 -7.82
N LYS A 111 8.07 -14.46 -7.58
CA LYS A 111 8.03 -13.45 -8.67
C LYS A 111 9.35 -12.72 -8.94
N ASP A 112 10.42 -12.99 -8.17
CA ASP A 112 11.75 -12.39 -8.41
C ASP A 112 12.58 -13.12 -9.50
N GLN A 113 12.04 -14.13 -10.19
CA GLN A 113 12.77 -14.89 -11.22
C GLN A 113 12.58 -14.41 -12.67
N ILE A 114 11.78 -13.36 -12.95
CA ILE A 114 11.39 -13.04 -14.35
C ILE A 114 12.17 -11.87 -14.99
N GLU A 115 13.04 -11.16 -14.27
CA GLU A 115 13.81 -10.03 -14.87
C GLU A 115 15.27 -10.38 -15.27
N LYS A 116 15.62 -11.66 -15.38
CA LYS A 116 16.96 -12.11 -15.82
C LYS A 116 17.10 -12.44 -17.31
N ILE A 117 16.08 -12.22 -18.15
CA ILE A 117 16.09 -12.72 -19.54
C ILE A 117 16.45 -11.63 -20.60
N GLU A 118 16.35 -10.34 -20.31
CA GLU A 118 16.58 -9.28 -21.33
C GLU A 118 17.99 -8.63 -21.33
N LYS A 119 19.02 -9.29 -20.77
CA LYS A 119 20.43 -8.86 -20.92
C LYS A 119 21.31 -9.76 -21.78
N LYS A 120 20.75 -10.70 -22.53
CA LYS A 120 21.50 -11.38 -23.60
C LYS A 120 21.16 -10.79 -24.97
N LYS A 121 21.86 -9.69 -25.27
CA LYS A 121 22.27 -9.33 -26.64
C LYS A 121 22.70 -10.56 -27.43
N PRO A 122 22.52 -10.53 -28.76
CA PRO A 122 23.54 -9.91 -29.62
C PRO A 122 23.18 -8.49 -30.09
#